data_AF-A0A419EJU2-F1
#
_entry.id   AF-A0A419EJU2-F1
#
_cell.length_a   1.000
_cell.length_b   1.000
_cell.length_c   1.000
_cell.angle_alpha   90.00
_cell.angle_beta   90.00
_cell.angle_gamma   90.00
#
_symmetry.space_group_name_H-M   'P 1'
#
loop_
_entity.id
_entity.type
_entity.pdbx_description
1 polymer ?
#
loop_
_entity_poly.entity_id
_entity_poly.type
_entity_poly.pdbx_seq_one_letter_code
_entity_poly.pdbx_strand_id
1 'polypeptide(L)'
;PNVDDLLQGAPLEYEKLTMQFNGNSSQMLLLDFNPEMQRCLWVLQPQDTNLRLVSSDVRKLAAGSDIDLIQLTDTEPILPKEIYGTANTQTWCYYFQKADLARQYGQWDEIVRLWDETQSVGERADNGFEYIPFIEGFGHTGNWEQAAELTKFSKRITSGLEPSLCSALDRLAENAPESAERDETINDLKEHLDCSSYQ
;
A
#
# COMPACT_ATOMS: atom_id res chain seq x y z
N PRO A 1 -20.41 -4.21 10.46
CA PRO A 1 -20.66 -2.77 10.71
C PRO A 1 -21.45 -2.21 9.53
N ASN A 2 -22.26 -1.16 9.71
CA ASN A 2 -22.84 -0.49 8.56
C ASN A 2 -21.76 0.35 7.89
N VAL A 3 -21.31 -0.07 6.70
CA VAL A 3 -20.23 0.57 5.95
C VAL A 3 -20.61 2.01 5.58
N ASP A 4 -21.85 2.23 5.18
CA ASP A 4 -22.31 3.54 4.71
C ASP A 4 -22.33 4.56 5.85
N ASP A 5 -22.72 4.15 7.07
CA ASP A 5 -22.69 5.01 8.25
C ASP A 5 -21.24 5.40 8.60
N LEU A 6 -20.31 4.45 8.55
CA LEU A 6 -18.89 4.72 8.82
C LEU A 6 -18.31 5.69 7.78
N LEU A 7 -18.63 5.54 6.50
CA LEU A 7 -18.20 6.47 5.47
C LEU A 7 -18.81 7.87 5.61
N GLN A 8 -19.95 8.00 6.31
CA GLN A 8 -20.62 9.27 6.59
C GLN A 8 -20.16 9.96 7.89
N GLY A 9 -19.21 9.38 8.63
CA GLY A 9 -18.71 9.94 9.88
C GLY A 9 -19.57 9.59 11.10
N ALA A 10 -19.85 8.30 11.27
CA ALA A 10 -20.49 7.78 12.47
C ALA A 10 -19.63 8.02 13.73
N PRO A 11 -20.26 8.29 14.89
CA PRO A 11 -19.55 8.33 16.17
C PRO A 11 -19.00 6.94 16.50
N LEU A 12 -17.76 6.91 16.98
CA LEU A 12 -17.05 5.72 17.44
C LEU A 12 -16.86 5.82 18.96
N GLU A 13 -17.63 5.05 19.70
CA GLU A 13 -17.62 5.05 21.16
C GLU A 13 -17.27 3.66 21.67
N TYR A 14 -16.31 3.58 22.59
CA TYR A 14 -15.94 2.33 23.24
C TYR A 14 -15.57 2.57 24.69
N GLU A 15 -16.15 1.77 25.59
CA GLU A 15 -15.84 1.81 27.01
C GLU A 15 -15.32 0.45 27.48
N LYS A 16 -14.20 0.46 28.19
CA LYS A 16 -13.66 -0.73 28.85
C LYS A 16 -13.02 -0.35 30.19
N LEU A 17 -13.58 -0.88 31.28
CA LEU A 17 -13.19 -0.52 32.64
C LEU A 17 -13.27 1.00 32.85
N THR A 18 -12.15 1.66 33.09
CA THR A 18 -12.05 3.13 33.25
C THR A 18 -11.60 3.84 31.98
N MET A 19 -11.41 3.11 30.87
CA MET A 19 -11.02 3.69 29.58
C MET A 19 -12.26 4.01 28.76
N GLN A 20 -12.34 5.26 28.32
CA GLN A 20 -13.36 5.74 27.39
C GLN A 20 -12.66 6.20 26.11
N PHE A 21 -13.15 5.74 24.97
CA PHE A 21 -12.75 6.20 23.65
C PHE A 21 -13.95 6.87 22.99
N ASN A 22 -13.72 8.08 22.47
CA ASN A 22 -14.69 8.84 21.68
C ASN A 22 -13.97 9.33 20.43
N GLY A 23 -14.49 8.99 19.26
CA GLY A 23 -13.95 9.39 17.98
C GLY A 23 -15.04 9.50 16.92
N ASN A 24 -14.64 9.80 15.69
CA ASN A 24 -15.52 9.84 14.53
C ASN A 24 -14.88 9.06 13.39
N SER A 25 -15.67 8.28 12.65
CA SER A 25 -15.15 7.49 11.54
C SER A 25 -14.72 8.33 10.33
N SER A 26 -14.99 9.65 10.31
CA SER A 26 -14.38 10.57 9.34
C SER A 26 -12.89 10.81 9.59
N GLN A 27 -12.37 10.41 10.76
CA GLN A 27 -10.97 10.51 11.15
C GLN A 27 -10.47 9.12 11.53
N MET A 28 -10.50 8.17 10.59
CA MET A 28 -10.09 6.79 10.82
C MET A 28 -8.96 6.37 9.90
N LEU A 29 -8.09 5.50 10.41
CA LEU A 29 -7.15 4.73 9.60
C LEU A 29 -7.70 3.31 9.47
N LEU A 30 -7.79 2.81 8.23
CA LEU A 30 -8.20 1.44 7.98
C LEU A 30 -6.96 0.54 7.89
N LEU A 31 -6.88 -0.44 8.79
CA LEU A 31 -5.78 -1.39 8.86
C LEU A 31 -6.26 -2.80 8.53
N ASP A 32 -5.47 -3.54 7.76
CA ASP A 32 -5.61 -4.98 7.60
C ASP A 32 -4.32 -5.67 8.05
N PHE A 33 -4.45 -6.67 8.93
CA PHE A 33 -3.31 -7.38 9.48
C PHE A 33 -3.60 -8.88 9.60
N ASN A 34 -2.95 -9.66 8.74
CA ASN A 34 -3.13 -11.10 8.62
C ASN A 34 -1.77 -11.82 8.58
N PRO A 35 -0.99 -11.80 9.69
CA PRO A 35 0.37 -12.33 9.71
C PRO A 35 0.44 -13.85 9.46
N GLU A 36 -0.63 -14.59 9.77
CA GLU A 36 -0.76 -16.02 9.47
C GLU A 36 -0.67 -16.32 7.96
N MET A 37 -0.94 -15.31 7.11
CA MET A 37 -0.82 -15.40 5.66
C MET A 37 0.50 -14.82 5.12
N GLN A 38 1.49 -14.57 6.00
CA GLN A 38 2.74 -13.88 5.66
C GLN A 38 2.49 -12.49 5.02
N ARG A 39 1.40 -11.82 5.43
CA ARG A 39 1.10 -10.43 5.03
C ARG A 39 1.63 -9.48 6.06
N CYS A 40 2.25 -8.40 5.59
CA CYS A 40 2.59 -7.27 6.43
C CYS A 40 1.32 -6.57 6.93
N LEU A 41 1.47 -5.66 7.89
CA LEU A 41 0.37 -4.76 8.24
C LEU A 41 0.17 -3.77 7.09
N TRP A 42 -1.04 -3.75 6.54
CA TRP A 42 -1.44 -2.86 5.46
C TRP A 42 -2.24 -1.69 6.03
N VAL A 43 -1.81 -0.48 5.70
CA VAL A 43 -2.63 0.71 5.86
C VAL A 43 -3.39 0.87 4.54
N LEU A 44 -4.68 0.57 4.55
CA LEU A 44 -5.49 0.70 3.34
C LEU A 44 -5.77 2.17 3.08
N GLN A 45 -5.61 2.57 1.82
CA GLN A 45 -5.73 3.94 1.37
C GLN A 45 -6.98 4.10 0.50
N PRO A 46 -7.47 5.34 0.26
CA PRO A 46 -8.66 5.56 -0.58
C PRO A 46 -8.59 4.93 -1.98
N GLN A 47 -7.39 4.78 -2.54
CA GLN A 47 -7.16 4.14 -3.83
C GLN A 47 -7.25 2.59 -3.81
N ASP A 48 -7.33 1.95 -2.64
CA ASP A 48 -7.38 0.49 -2.50
C ASP A 48 -8.81 -0.07 -2.57
N THR A 49 -9.77 0.72 -3.04
CA THR A 49 -11.19 0.33 -3.23
C THR A 49 -11.40 -0.78 -4.27
N ASN A 50 -10.35 -1.19 -4.98
CA ASN A 50 -10.36 -2.32 -5.90
C ASN A 50 -9.63 -3.57 -5.37
N LEU A 51 -9.09 -3.54 -4.14
CA LEU A 51 -8.32 -4.62 -3.54
C LEU A 51 -9.20 -5.84 -3.23
N ARG A 52 -9.11 -6.89 -4.06
CA ARG A 52 -9.92 -8.12 -3.89
C ARG A 52 -9.34 -9.09 -2.85
N LEU A 53 -8.22 -8.75 -2.21
CA LEU A 53 -7.54 -9.55 -1.19
C LEU A 53 -8.09 -9.34 0.24
N VAL A 54 -9.10 -8.49 0.38
CA VAL A 54 -9.82 -8.18 1.62
C VAL A 54 -11.32 -8.37 1.40
N SER A 55 -12.10 -8.37 2.49
CA SER A 55 -13.56 -8.50 2.39
C SER A 55 -14.19 -7.33 1.62
N SER A 56 -15.39 -7.52 1.09
CA SER A 56 -16.12 -6.45 0.38
C SER A 56 -16.33 -5.21 1.24
N ASP A 57 -16.53 -5.39 2.55
CA ASP A 57 -16.76 -4.30 3.48
C ASP A 57 -15.48 -3.52 3.72
N VAL A 58 -14.36 -4.21 3.95
CA VAL A 58 -13.04 -3.58 4.11
C VAL A 58 -12.64 -2.81 2.85
N ARG A 59 -12.85 -3.41 1.68
CA ARG A 59 -12.58 -2.75 0.39
C ARG A 59 -13.40 -1.47 0.20
N LYS A 60 -14.67 -1.46 0.58
CA LYS A 60 -15.50 -0.24 0.52
C LYS A 60 -15.06 0.80 1.55
N LEU A 61 -14.72 0.35 2.76
CA LEU A 61 -14.27 1.23 3.85
C LEU A 61 -12.93 1.90 3.54
N ALA A 62 -12.09 1.33 2.67
CA ALA A 62 -10.81 1.92 2.28
C ALA A 62 -10.96 3.36 1.76
N ALA A 63 -12.07 3.66 1.09
CA ALA A 63 -12.41 5.01 0.62
C ALA A 63 -12.46 6.08 1.73
N GLY A 64 -12.73 5.68 2.98
CA GLY A 64 -12.82 6.56 4.13
C GLY A 64 -11.58 6.56 5.03
N SER A 65 -10.49 5.92 4.62
CA SER A 65 -9.23 5.94 5.37
C SER A 65 -8.52 7.28 5.20
N ASP A 66 -8.36 8.00 6.30
CA ASP A 66 -7.71 9.32 6.37
C ASP A 66 -6.20 9.13 6.60
N ILE A 67 -5.46 8.90 5.51
CA ILE A 67 -4.00 8.68 5.56
C ILE A 67 -3.22 9.91 6.06
N ASP A 68 -3.81 11.11 6.00
CA ASP A 68 -3.19 12.32 6.52
C ASP A 68 -3.04 12.27 8.05
N LEU A 69 -3.68 11.33 8.74
CA LEU A 69 -3.40 11.07 10.16
C LEU A 69 -1.99 10.50 10.40
N ILE A 70 -1.32 9.95 9.37
CA ILE A 70 0.04 9.44 9.44
C ILE A 70 1.02 10.56 9.06
N GLN A 71 1.60 11.19 10.09
CA GLN A 71 2.53 12.31 9.94
C GLN A 71 3.99 11.85 9.97
N LEU A 72 4.80 12.30 9.03
CA LEU A 72 6.26 12.17 9.13
C LEU A 72 6.75 13.01 10.30
N THR A 73 7.57 12.39 11.15
CA THR A 73 8.20 13.06 12.28
C THR A 73 9.71 12.98 12.12
N ASP A 74 10.41 14.06 12.47
CA ASP A 74 11.88 14.13 12.39
C ASP A 74 12.57 13.19 13.40
N THR A 75 11.82 12.68 14.38
CA THR A 75 12.33 11.85 15.46
C THR A 75 11.54 10.56 15.57
N GLU A 76 12.18 9.43 15.28
CA GLU A 76 11.56 8.13 15.53
C GLU A 76 11.34 7.93 17.03
N PRO A 77 10.13 7.53 17.46
CA PRO A 77 9.85 7.28 18.87
C PRO A 77 10.68 6.10 19.36
N ILE A 78 11.39 6.29 20.48
CA ILE A 78 12.12 5.21 21.14
C ILE A 78 11.12 4.36 21.93
N LEU A 79 10.77 3.20 21.39
CA LEU A 79 9.89 2.24 22.05
C LEU A 79 10.64 1.51 23.18
N PRO A 80 10.00 1.26 24.34
CA PRO A 80 10.58 0.47 25.42
C PRO A 80 10.92 -0.95 24.95
N LYS A 81 12.21 -1.29 24.91
CA LYS A 81 12.71 -2.59 24.42
C LYS A 81 12.19 -3.75 25.24
N GLU A 82 11.91 -3.52 26.53
CA GLU A 82 11.37 -4.51 27.45
C GLU A 82 9.94 -4.94 27.09
N ILE A 83 9.20 -4.07 26.38
CA ILE A 83 7.82 -4.31 25.94
C ILE A 83 7.79 -4.81 24.49
N TYR A 84 8.52 -4.12 23.60
CA TYR A 84 8.40 -4.34 22.14
C TYR A 84 9.55 -5.13 21.52
N GLY A 85 10.62 -5.40 22.29
CA GLY A 85 11.82 -6.06 21.78
C GLY A 85 12.72 -5.13 20.96
N THR A 86 13.62 -5.73 20.18
CA THR A 86 14.48 -5.00 19.24
C THR A 86 13.83 -5.02 17.87
N ALA A 87 13.66 -3.84 17.26
CA ALA A 87 13.14 -3.73 15.91
C ALA A 87 14.07 -4.46 14.93
N ASN A 88 13.49 -5.30 14.07
CA ASN A 88 14.22 -5.93 12.96
C ASN A 88 13.97 -5.11 11.68
N THR A 89 14.93 -4.27 11.32
CA THR A 89 14.86 -3.39 10.15
C THR A 89 15.33 -4.07 8.85
N GLN A 90 15.72 -5.34 8.90
CA GLN A 90 16.17 -6.10 7.73
C GLN A 90 15.13 -7.16 7.37
N THR A 91 13.87 -6.75 7.26
CA THR A 91 12.75 -7.62 6.89
C THR A 91 11.98 -7.02 5.74
N TRP A 92 11.35 -7.87 4.92
CA TRP A 92 10.48 -7.39 3.86
C TRP A 92 9.42 -6.39 4.36
N CYS A 93 8.73 -6.69 5.47
CA CYS A 93 7.69 -5.81 6.00
C CYS A 93 8.20 -4.43 6.41
N TYR A 94 9.41 -4.34 6.95
CA TYR A 94 10.03 -3.04 7.24
C TYR A 94 10.16 -2.20 5.97
N TYR A 95 10.73 -2.78 4.90
CA TYR A 95 10.95 -2.06 3.65
C TYR A 95 9.64 -1.71 2.94
N PHE A 96 8.69 -2.65 2.86
CA PHE A 96 7.37 -2.38 2.29
C PHE A 96 6.67 -1.23 3.02
N GLN A 97 6.63 -1.25 4.35
CA GLN A 97 5.94 -0.21 5.13
C GLN A 97 6.62 1.15 5.04
N LYS A 98 7.96 1.18 4.99
CA LYS A 98 8.71 2.41 4.73
C LYS A 98 8.48 2.92 3.29
N ALA A 99 8.37 2.03 2.31
CA ALA A 99 8.10 2.39 0.92
C ALA A 99 6.66 2.90 0.73
N ASP A 100 5.66 2.28 1.38
CA ASP A 100 4.27 2.75 1.33
C ASP A 100 4.10 4.09 2.06
N LEU A 101 4.86 4.33 3.15
CA LEU A 101 4.95 5.64 3.76
C LEU A 101 5.63 6.66 2.83
N ALA A 102 6.77 6.33 2.22
CA ALA A 102 7.45 7.21 1.25
C ALA A 102 6.53 7.56 0.07
N ARG A 103 5.71 6.60 -0.37
CA ARG A 103 4.70 6.77 -1.43
C ARG A 103 3.63 7.79 -1.05
N GLN A 104 3.14 7.79 0.19
CA GLN A 104 2.22 8.82 0.70
C GLN A 104 2.78 10.24 0.52
N TYR A 105 4.09 10.41 0.65
CA TYR A 105 4.78 11.70 0.53
C TYR A 105 5.42 11.95 -0.84
N GLY A 106 5.19 11.08 -1.83
CA GLY A 106 5.77 11.20 -3.17
C GLY A 106 7.30 11.12 -3.20
N GLN A 107 7.92 10.43 -2.23
CA GLN A 107 9.37 10.27 -2.13
C GLN A 107 9.84 9.10 -3.00
N TRP A 108 9.74 9.25 -4.32
CA TRP A 108 9.96 8.15 -5.27
C TRP A 108 11.40 7.61 -5.27
N ASP A 109 12.40 8.49 -5.13
CA ASP A 109 13.80 8.07 -5.01
C ASP A 109 14.06 7.25 -3.74
N GLU A 110 13.36 7.56 -2.64
CA GLU A 110 13.46 6.81 -1.39
C GLU A 110 12.88 5.40 -1.54
N ILE A 111 11.78 5.24 -2.28
CA ILE A 111 11.21 3.93 -2.58
C ILE A 111 12.20 3.06 -3.36
N VAL A 112 12.87 3.63 -4.37
CA VAL A 112 13.90 2.90 -5.13
C VAL A 112 15.09 2.54 -4.25
N ARG A 113 15.53 3.46 -3.38
CA ARG A 113 16.59 3.19 -2.40
C ARG A 113 16.22 2.03 -1.46
N LEU A 114 14.99 2.01 -0.94
CA LEU A 114 14.47 0.93 -0.10
C LEU A 114 14.38 -0.40 -0.84
N TRP A 115 14.02 -0.38 -2.13
CA TRP A 115 14.05 -1.57 -2.98
C TRP A 115 15.46 -2.16 -3.04
N ASP A 116 16.47 -1.36 -3.34
CA ASP A 116 17.85 -1.84 -3.47
C ASP A 116 18.36 -2.46 -2.16
N GLU A 117 17.95 -1.90 -1.01
CA GLU A 117 18.26 -2.50 0.30
C GLU A 117 17.61 -3.88 0.45
N THR A 118 16.36 -4.07 0.02
CA THR A 118 15.70 -5.40 0.04
C THR A 118 16.48 -6.43 -0.76
N GLN A 119 16.99 -6.04 -1.93
CA GLN A 119 17.75 -6.94 -2.82
C GLN A 119 19.08 -7.33 -2.18
N SER A 120 19.71 -6.42 -1.44
CA SER A 120 20.98 -6.68 -0.75
C SER A 120 20.85 -7.70 0.39
N VAL A 121 19.70 -7.76 1.06
CA VAL A 121 19.43 -8.70 2.16
C VAL A 121 18.71 -9.98 1.70
N GLY A 122 18.21 -10.01 0.47
CA GLY A 122 17.51 -11.17 -0.12
C GLY A 122 16.06 -11.33 0.36
N GLU A 123 15.45 -10.27 0.88
CA GLU A 123 14.07 -10.25 1.35
C GLU A 123 13.09 -10.06 0.18
N ARG A 124 11.91 -10.68 0.26
CA ARG A 124 10.87 -10.59 -0.79
C ARG A 124 9.48 -10.81 -0.20
N ALA A 125 8.45 -10.24 -0.84
CA ALA A 125 7.07 -10.47 -0.45
C ALA A 125 6.58 -11.85 -0.90
N ASP A 126 5.65 -12.40 -0.11
CA ASP A 126 4.75 -13.47 -0.56
C ASP A 126 3.44 -12.93 -1.16
N ASN A 127 3.20 -11.61 -1.07
CA ASN A 127 2.00 -10.96 -1.58
C ASN A 127 2.33 -9.85 -2.59
N GLY A 128 1.76 -9.96 -3.80
CA GLY A 128 1.94 -9.03 -4.90
C GLY A 128 1.47 -7.60 -4.59
N PHE A 129 0.50 -7.41 -3.68
CA PHE A 129 0.05 -6.07 -3.28
C PHE A 129 1.18 -5.24 -2.69
N GLU A 130 2.10 -5.88 -1.97
CA GLU A 130 3.20 -5.22 -1.27
C GLU A 130 4.31 -4.73 -2.23
N TYR A 131 4.24 -5.11 -3.51
CA TYR A 131 5.13 -4.56 -4.54
C TYR A 131 4.61 -3.28 -5.19
N ILE A 132 3.34 -2.89 -4.97
CA ILE A 132 2.75 -1.71 -5.60
C ILE A 132 3.53 -0.42 -5.31
N PRO A 133 3.99 -0.14 -4.07
CA PRO A 133 4.80 1.06 -3.82
C PRO A 133 6.06 1.08 -4.68
N PHE A 134 6.76 -0.06 -4.81
CA PHE A 134 7.97 -0.17 -5.62
C PHE A 134 7.70 -0.05 -7.12
N ILE A 135 6.60 -0.63 -7.62
CA ILE A 135 6.16 -0.44 -9.02
C ILE A 135 5.96 1.05 -9.31
N GLU A 136 5.29 1.77 -8.40
CA GLU A 136 5.09 3.21 -8.54
C GLU A 136 6.41 3.99 -8.44
N GLY A 137 7.28 3.66 -7.50
CA GLY A 137 8.61 4.25 -7.37
C GLY A 137 9.45 4.13 -8.64
N PHE A 138 9.48 2.93 -9.26
CA PHE A 138 10.20 2.73 -10.52
C PHE A 138 9.56 3.46 -11.70
N GLY A 139 8.22 3.49 -11.78
CA GLY A 139 7.53 4.29 -12.81
C GLY A 139 7.83 5.78 -12.69
N HIS A 140 7.81 6.34 -11.47
CA HIS A 140 8.11 7.75 -11.24
C HIS A 140 9.58 8.14 -11.48
N THR A 141 10.51 7.20 -11.28
CA THR A 141 11.95 7.41 -11.54
C THR A 141 12.37 7.04 -12.97
N GLY A 142 11.43 6.59 -13.80
CA GLY A 142 11.64 6.30 -15.22
C GLY A 142 12.26 4.93 -15.50
N ASN A 143 12.42 4.06 -14.50
CA ASN A 143 12.89 2.69 -14.71
C ASN A 143 11.71 1.77 -15.05
N TRP A 144 11.20 1.91 -16.27
CA TRP A 144 10.00 1.20 -16.73
C TRP A 144 10.21 -0.30 -16.90
N GLU A 145 11.43 -0.74 -17.19
CA GLU A 145 11.82 -2.16 -17.21
C GLU A 145 11.52 -2.81 -15.86
N GLN A 146 12.04 -2.24 -14.76
CA GLN A 146 11.83 -2.77 -13.42
C GLN A 146 10.36 -2.68 -12.99
N ALA A 147 9.66 -1.59 -13.32
CA ALA A 147 8.23 -1.46 -13.06
C ALA A 147 7.41 -2.57 -13.74
N ALA A 148 7.76 -2.91 -14.98
CA ALA A 148 7.11 -3.98 -15.74
C ALA A 148 7.40 -5.37 -15.17
N GLU A 149 8.65 -5.63 -14.78
CA GLU A 149 9.03 -6.89 -14.13
C GLU A 149 8.26 -7.11 -12.83
N LEU A 150 8.22 -6.11 -11.96
CA LEU A 150 7.51 -6.20 -10.69
C LEU A 150 6.01 -6.32 -10.87
N THR A 151 5.42 -5.63 -11.85
CA THR A 151 4.00 -5.77 -12.18
C THR A 151 3.65 -7.21 -12.58
N LYS A 152 4.43 -7.79 -13.50
CA LYS A 152 4.24 -9.18 -13.96
C LYS A 152 4.50 -10.19 -12.84
N PHE A 153 5.53 -9.95 -12.02
CA PHE A 153 5.84 -10.79 -10.87
C PHE A 153 4.69 -10.80 -9.85
N SER A 154 4.17 -9.61 -9.50
CA SER A 154 3.10 -9.42 -8.52
C SER A 154 1.82 -10.14 -8.93
N LYS A 155 1.41 -10.01 -10.20
CA LYS A 155 0.29 -10.76 -10.79
C LYS A 155 0.51 -12.27 -10.65
N ARG A 156 1.71 -12.76 -10.96
CA ARG A 156 2.03 -14.19 -10.94
C ARG A 156 1.93 -14.80 -9.54
N ILE A 157 2.35 -14.07 -8.51
CA ILE A 157 2.39 -14.59 -7.13
C ILE A 157 1.08 -14.37 -6.37
N THR A 158 0.17 -13.52 -6.85
CA THR A 158 -1.06 -13.18 -6.12
C THR A 158 -2.25 -13.06 -7.07
N SER A 159 -3.13 -14.06 -7.00
CA SER A 159 -4.35 -14.11 -7.80
C SER A 159 -5.35 -13.03 -7.41
N GLY A 160 -5.98 -12.40 -8.41
CA GLY A 160 -7.02 -11.39 -8.18
C GLY A 160 -6.49 -9.99 -7.89
N LEU A 161 -5.18 -9.78 -8.03
CA LEU A 161 -4.51 -8.50 -7.84
C LEU A 161 -4.64 -7.56 -9.06
N GLU A 162 -5.05 -8.09 -10.21
CA GLU A 162 -5.12 -7.35 -11.48
C GLU A 162 -5.83 -5.99 -11.36
N PRO A 163 -7.01 -5.85 -10.69
CA PRO A 163 -7.65 -4.55 -10.53
C PRO A 163 -6.80 -3.52 -9.77
N SER A 164 -6.05 -3.94 -8.75
CA SER A 164 -5.14 -3.08 -7.99
C SER A 164 -3.94 -2.66 -8.82
N LEU A 165 -3.38 -3.58 -9.62
CA LEU A 165 -2.29 -3.27 -10.55
C LEU A 165 -2.74 -2.32 -11.66
N CYS A 166 -3.92 -2.54 -12.24
CA CYS A 166 -4.51 -1.63 -13.23
C CYS A 166 -4.69 -0.22 -12.65
N SER A 167 -5.22 -0.13 -11.42
CA SER A 167 -5.37 1.17 -10.73
C SER A 167 -4.02 1.86 -10.47
N ALA A 168 -2.95 1.09 -10.20
CA ALA A 168 -1.60 1.65 -10.08
C ALA A 168 -1.04 2.15 -11.41
N LEU A 169 -1.28 1.43 -12.51
CA LEU A 169 -0.90 1.85 -13.85
C LEU A 169 -1.68 3.09 -14.31
N ASP A 170 -2.94 3.24 -13.92
CA ASP A 170 -3.72 4.45 -14.17
C ASP A 170 -3.10 5.67 -13.46
N ARG A 171 -2.75 5.53 -12.17
CA ARG A 171 -2.05 6.60 -11.43
C ARG A 171 -0.70 6.96 -12.03
N LEU A 172 0.06 5.96 -12.50
CA LEU A 172 1.34 6.18 -13.17
C LEU A 172 1.16 6.90 -14.52
N ALA A 173 0.11 6.58 -15.28
CA ALA A 173 -0.19 7.28 -16.52
C ALA A 173 -0.53 8.76 -16.27
N GLU A 174 -1.18 9.06 -15.14
CA GLU A 174 -1.55 10.42 -14.74
C GLU A 174 -0.39 11.23 -14.17
N ASN A 175 0.46 10.61 -13.34
CA ASN A 175 1.37 11.36 -12.45
C ASN A 175 2.86 11.09 -12.68
N ALA A 176 3.25 10.04 -13.40
CA ALA A 176 4.66 9.79 -13.71
C ALA A 176 5.16 10.68 -14.86
N PRO A 177 6.45 11.06 -14.87
CA PRO A 177 7.01 11.88 -15.95
C PRO A 177 6.71 11.32 -17.35
N GLU A 178 6.24 12.18 -18.25
CA GLU A 178 5.87 11.78 -19.61
C GLU A 178 7.07 11.27 -20.41
N SER A 179 6.92 10.12 -21.04
CA SER A 179 7.89 9.56 -21.98
C SER A 179 7.21 8.53 -22.89
N ALA A 180 7.79 8.28 -24.08
CA ALA A 180 7.29 7.23 -24.96
C ALA A 180 7.38 5.84 -24.30
N GLU A 181 8.47 5.59 -23.56
CA GLU A 181 8.69 4.33 -22.83
C GLU A 181 7.62 4.09 -21.75
N ARG A 182 7.22 5.14 -21.01
CA ARG A 182 6.08 5.07 -20.08
C ARG A 182 4.83 4.59 -20.79
N ASP A 183 4.44 5.28 -21.85
CA ASP A 183 3.15 5.07 -22.51
C ASP A 183 3.09 3.67 -23.14
N GLU A 184 4.18 3.23 -23.78
CA GLU A 184 4.31 1.88 -24.33
C GLU A 184 4.23 0.82 -23.22
N THR A 185 5.02 0.97 -22.16
CA THR A 185 5.06 0.01 -21.04
C THR A 185 3.71 -0.10 -20.35
N ILE A 186 3.04 1.02 -20.06
CA ILE A 186 1.73 1.02 -19.41
C ILE A 186 0.68 0.34 -20.29
N ASN A 187 0.68 0.62 -21.60
CA ASN A 187 -0.27 -0.02 -22.52
C ASN A 187 -0.06 -1.53 -22.59
N ASP A 188 1.18 -1.98 -22.73
CA ASP A 188 1.54 -3.40 -22.75
C ASP A 188 1.13 -4.12 -21.46
N LEU A 189 1.37 -3.49 -20.31
CA LEU A 189 0.98 -4.04 -19.01
C LEU A 189 -0.55 -4.07 -18.84
N LYS A 190 -1.26 -3.05 -19.31
CA LYS A 190 -2.73 -3.01 -19.28
C LYS A 190 -3.35 -4.10 -20.14
N GLU A 191 -2.80 -4.37 -21.32
CA GLU A 191 -3.20 -5.50 -22.15
C GLU A 191 -2.89 -6.84 -21.46
N HIS A 192 -1.68 -6.99 -20.90
CA HIS A 192 -1.27 -8.19 -20.18
C HIS A 192 -2.15 -8.50 -18.95
N LEU A 193 -2.65 -7.47 -18.28
CA LEU A 193 -3.52 -7.57 -17.10
C LEU A 193 -5.00 -7.65 -17.46
N ASP A 194 -5.37 -7.46 -18.74
CA ASP A 194 -6.76 -7.36 -19.20
C ASP A 194 -7.54 -6.26 -18.44
N CYS A 195 -6.95 -5.07 -18.30
CA CYS A 195 -7.50 -4.01 -17.46
C CYS A 195 -8.90 -3.51 -17.89
N SER A 196 -9.27 -3.67 -19.16
CA SER A 196 -10.62 -3.36 -19.66
C SER A 196 -11.72 -4.18 -19.00
N SER A 197 -11.39 -5.34 -18.41
CA SER A 197 -12.33 -6.19 -17.69
C SER A 197 -12.66 -5.70 -16.27
N TYR A 198 -12.03 -4.62 -15.79
CA TYR A 198 -12.17 -4.10 -14.43
C TYR A 198 -12.59 -2.63 -14.34
N GLN A 199 -12.86 -1.99 -15.49
CA GLN A 199 -13.36 -0.61 -15.59
C GLN A 199 -14.87 -0.52 -15.35
#